data_AF-A0A2V5PIQ0-F1
#
_entry.id   AF-A0A2V5PIQ0-F1
#
_cell.length_a   1.000
_cell.length_b   1.000
_cell.length_c   1.000
_cell.angle_alpha   90.00
_cell.angle_beta   90.00
_cell.angle_gamma   90.00
#
_symmetry.space_group_name_H-M   'P 1'
#
loop_
_entity.id
_entity.type
_entity.pdbx_description
1 polymer ?
#
loop_
_entity_poly.entity_id
_entity_poly.type
_entity_poly.pdbx_seq_one_letter_code
_entity_poly.pdbx_strand_id
1 'polypeptide(L)'
;MNLARASIAFDRKPRFPDGRADAFDKWLRNWHSKLTHFAEGGGGSSWETYDVEGPVEAIKAIPQEIQSSSQWTDPPKVGRGGRRSIRYSK
;
A
#
# COMPACT_ATOMS: atom_id res chain seq x y z
N MET A 1 -14.38 -14.81 5.24
CA MET A 1 -13.19 -14.08 5.70
C MET A 1 -13.18 -12.74 5.00
N ASN A 2 -13.08 -11.63 5.74
CA ASN A 2 -12.97 -10.30 5.13
C ASN A 2 -11.51 -10.07 4.76
N LEU A 3 -11.23 -10.05 3.46
CA LEU A 3 -9.93 -9.70 2.91
C LEU A 3 -9.90 -8.22 2.58
N ALA A 4 -8.74 -7.60 2.70
CA ALA A 4 -8.46 -6.25 2.28
C ALA A 4 -7.14 -6.22 1.52
N ARG A 5 -7.02 -5.25 0.64
CA ARG A 5 -5.84 -5.01 -0.17
C ARG A 5 -5.29 -3.62 0.10
N ALA A 6 -3.97 -3.49 0.13
CA ALA A 6 -3.30 -2.21 0.27
C ALA A 6 -2.05 -2.18 -0.61
N SER A 7 -1.68 -0.97 -1.03
CA SER A 7 -0.42 -0.71 -1.70
C SER A 7 0.47 0.10 -0.77
N ILE A 8 1.64 -0.44 -0.46
CA ILE A 8 2.67 0.16 0.39
C ILE A 8 3.74 0.72 -0.56
N ALA A 9 4.14 1.97 -0.39
CA ALA A 9 5.20 2.58 -1.19
C ALA A 9 6.09 3.43 -0.29
N PHE A 10 7.38 3.14 -0.27
CA PHE A 10 8.36 3.89 0.52
C PHE A 10 9.76 3.74 -0.08
N ASP A 11 10.66 4.61 0.35
CA ASP A 11 12.09 4.48 0.04
C ASP A 11 12.70 3.47 1.02
N ARG A 12 13.13 2.31 0.51
CA ARG A 12 13.69 1.24 1.37
C ARG A 12 15.12 1.52 1.81
N LYS A 13 15.84 2.39 1.10
CA LYS A 13 17.25 2.72 1.37
C LYS A 13 17.43 4.23 1.42
N PRO A 14 16.75 4.91 2.37
CA PRO A 14 16.73 6.35 2.37
C PRO A 14 18.12 6.84 2.72
N ARG A 15 18.53 7.95 2.10
CA ARG A 15 19.83 8.60 2.39
C ARG A 15 20.00 8.92 3.87
N PHE A 16 18.89 9.12 4.58
CA PHE A 16 18.83 9.26 6.03
C PHE A 16 17.84 8.23 6.59
N PRO A 17 18.21 7.44 7.60
CA PRO A 17 17.31 6.43 8.17
C PRO A 17 16.09 7.11 8.82
N ASP A 18 14.90 6.82 8.32
CA ASP A 18 13.63 7.37 8.80
C ASP A 18 12.73 6.34 9.54
N GLY A 19 13.19 5.09 9.65
CA GLY A 19 12.50 4.01 10.37
C GLY A 19 11.52 3.18 9.52
N ARG A 20 11.10 3.67 8.34
CA ARG A 20 10.07 3.03 7.51
C ARG A 20 10.43 1.62 7.06
N ALA A 21 11.68 1.40 6.67
CA ALA A 21 12.16 0.08 6.25
C ALA A 21 12.09 -0.95 7.39
N ASP A 22 12.47 -0.55 8.61
CA ASP A 22 12.39 -1.42 9.79
C ASP A 22 10.93 -1.69 10.20
N ALA A 23 10.07 -0.67 10.13
CA ALA A 23 8.65 -0.81 10.37
C ALA A 23 7.98 -1.77 9.37
N PHE A 24 8.36 -1.67 8.09
CA PHE A 24 7.93 -2.61 7.05
C PHE A 24 8.38 -4.03 7.34
N ASP A 25 9.67 -4.25 7.63
CA ASP A 25 10.22 -5.58 7.89
C ASP A 25 9.58 -6.22 9.13
N LYS A 26 9.29 -5.44 10.19
CA LYS A 26 8.57 -5.93 11.37
C LYS A 26 7.14 -6.34 11.06
N TRP A 27 6.42 -5.49 10.32
CA TRP A 27 5.06 -5.80 9.87
C TRP A 27 5.04 -7.05 8.99
N LEU A 28 5.94 -7.12 8.01
CA LEU A 28 6.03 -8.24 7.07
C LEU A 28 6.30 -9.54 7.80
N ARG A 29 7.28 -9.60 8.72
CA ARG A 29 7.56 -10.82 9.50
C ARG A 29 6.33 -11.33 10.28
N ASN A 30 5.51 -10.42 10.80
CA ASN A 30 4.33 -10.77 11.59
C ASN A 30 3.15 -11.24 10.73
N TRP A 31 3.02 -10.73 9.50
CA TRP A 31 1.83 -10.93 8.68
C TRP A 31 2.07 -11.73 7.40
N HIS A 32 3.31 -11.93 6.95
CA HIS A 32 3.64 -12.58 5.68
C HIS A 32 2.99 -13.96 5.51
N SER A 33 2.96 -14.78 6.56
CA SER A 33 2.30 -16.10 6.53
C SER A 33 0.77 -16.04 6.47
N LYS A 34 0.17 -14.88 6.73
CA LYS A 34 -1.27 -14.62 6.72
C LYS A 34 -1.72 -13.85 5.48
N LEU A 35 -0.80 -13.31 4.69
CA LEU A 35 -1.13 -12.63 3.44
C LEU A 35 -1.58 -13.64 2.39
N THR A 36 -2.66 -13.33 1.68
CA THR A 36 -3.13 -14.10 0.52
C THR A 36 -2.44 -13.65 -0.76
N HIS A 37 -1.95 -12.40 -0.80
CA HIS A 37 -1.15 -11.86 -1.89
C HIS A 37 -0.03 -11.00 -1.33
N PHE A 38 1.15 -11.15 -1.92
CA PHE A 38 2.29 -10.27 -1.71
C PHE A 38 3.03 -10.16 -3.04
N ALA A 39 2.99 -8.99 -3.66
CA ALA A 39 3.68 -8.70 -4.90
C ALA A 39 4.53 -7.45 -4.76
N GLU A 40 5.78 -7.55 -5.20
CA GLU A 40 6.68 -6.41 -5.29
C GLU A 40 6.36 -5.67 -6.60
N GLY A 41 5.64 -4.56 -6.48
CA GLY A 41 5.37 -3.63 -7.57
C GLY A 41 6.65 -2.86 -7.85
N GLY A 42 7.41 -3.29 -8.85
CA GLY A 42 8.70 -2.70 -9.19
C GLY A 42 8.67 -1.16 -9.14
N GLY A 43 9.67 -0.59 -8.46
CA GLY A 43 9.79 0.85 -8.31
C GLY A 43 11.12 1.37 -8.86
N GLY A 44 11.15 2.66 -9.18
CA GLY A 44 12.35 3.33 -9.70
C GLY A 44 13.49 3.33 -8.70
N SER A 45 14.65 3.89 -9.10
CA SER A 45 15.98 3.75 -8.47
C SER A 45 16.11 3.97 -6.94
N SER A 46 15.06 4.36 -6.23
CA SER A 46 15.05 4.55 -4.76
C SER A 46 13.72 4.20 -4.08
N TRP A 47 12.62 4.04 -4.83
CA TRP A 47 11.30 3.76 -4.26
C TRP A 47 10.92 2.32 -4.54
N GLU A 48 10.41 1.60 -3.54
CA GLU A 48 9.83 0.27 -3.70
C GLU A 48 8.33 0.33 -3.44
N THR A 49 7.55 -0.37 -4.27
CA THR A 49 6.10 -0.51 -4.08
C THR A 49 5.79 -1.98 -3.81
N TYR A 50 4.87 -2.23 -2.89
CA TYR A 50 4.39 -3.55 -2.54
C TYR A 50 2.88 -3.54 -2.61
N ASP A 51 2.31 -4.54 -3.27
CA ASP A 51 0.89 -4.80 -3.28
C ASP A 51 0.61 -6.02 -2.39
N VAL A 52 -0.21 -5.82 -1.38
CA VAL A 52 -0.47 -6.83 -0.36
C VAL A 52 -1.97 -7.03 -0.18
N GLU A 53 -2.38 -8.29 -0.12
CA GLU A 53 -3.75 -8.68 0.20
C GLU A 53 -3.74 -9.67 1.35
N GLY A 54 -4.66 -9.52 2.27
CA GLY A 54 -4.79 -10.43 3.40
C GLY A 54 -5.96 -10.06 4.32
N PRO A 55 -5.99 -10.62 5.53
CA PRO A 55 -6.99 -10.28 6.54
C PRO A 55 -7.02 -8.77 6.79
N VAL A 56 -8.21 -8.21 7.01
CA VAL A 56 -8.39 -6.78 7.35
C VAL A 56 -7.50 -6.37 8.54
N GLU A 57 -7.27 -7.26 9.49
CA GLU A 57 -6.37 -7.02 10.64
C GLU A 57 -4.92 -6.79 10.21
N ALA A 58 -4.44 -7.55 9.22
CA ALA A 58 -3.09 -7.40 8.66
C ALA A 58 -2.91 -6.03 7.99
N ILE A 59 -3.93 -5.62 7.22
CA ILE A 59 -3.92 -4.35 6.50
C ILE A 59 -4.04 -3.17 7.46
N LYS A 60 -4.91 -3.26 8.49
CA LYS A 60 -5.03 -2.24 9.53
C LYS A 60 -3.77 -2.12 10.40
N ALA A 61 -3.00 -3.20 10.52
CA ALA A 61 -1.75 -3.22 11.26
C ALA A 61 -0.55 -2.67 10.47
N ILE A 62 -0.72 -2.28 9.19
CA ILE A 62 0.34 -1.61 8.43
C ILE A 62 0.69 -0.30 9.15
N PRO A 63 1.95 -0.08 9.55
CA PRO A 63 2.39 1.15 10.20
C PRO A 63 2.04 2.39 9.38
N GLN A 64 1.49 3.44 10.03
CA GLN A 64 1.07 4.66 9.34
C GLN A 64 2.21 5.36 8.58
N GLU A 65 3.45 5.20 9.04
CA GLU A 65 4.65 5.74 8.39
C GLU A 65 4.95 5.16 7.00
N ILE A 66 4.47 3.94 6.72
CA ILE A 66 4.58 3.26 5.43
C ILE A 66 3.23 2.99 4.76
N GLN A 67 2.11 3.37 5.39
CA GLN A 67 0.84 3.49 4.69
C GLN A 67 0.99 4.62 3.66
N SER A 68 1.47 4.26 2.48
CA SER A 68 1.29 5.09 1.31
C SER A 68 -0.20 5.33 1.23
N SER A 69 -0.60 6.60 1.27
CA SER A 69 -1.99 7.06 1.30
C SER A 69 -2.66 6.79 -0.04
N SER A 70 -2.64 5.55 -0.50
CA SER A 70 -3.47 5.06 -1.58
C SER A 70 -4.77 4.60 -0.94
N GLN A 71 -5.56 5.56 -0.45
CA GLN A 71 -7.01 5.38 -0.45
C GLN A 71 -7.40 5.27 -1.93
N TRP A 72 -7.30 4.08 -2.49
CA TRP A 72 -8.16 3.71 -3.59
C TRP A 72 -9.55 3.64 -2.98
N THR A 73 -10.24 4.79 -2.98
CA THR A 73 -11.68 4.81 -2.81
C THR A 73 -12.23 3.81 -3.83
N ASP A 74 -13.00 2.83 -3.34
CA ASP A 74 -13.81 1.95 -4.18
C ASP A 74 -14.33 2.75 -5.39
N PRO A 75 -14.12 2.29 -6.63
CA PRO A 75 -14.72 2.99 -7.77
C PRO A 75 -16.21 3.05 -7.47
N PRO A 76 -16.83 4.24 -7.38
CA PRO A 76 -18.24 4.33 -7.04
C PRO A 76 -18.99 3.42 -7.99
N LYS A 77 -19.69 2.43 -7.41
CA LYS A 77 -20.50 1.42 -8.11
C LYS A 77 -21.00 1.97 -9.44
N VAL A 78 -20.63 1.27 -10.51
CA VAL A 78 -20.91 1.59 -11.91
C VAL A 78 -22.38 1.96 -12.10
N GLY A 79 -22.69 3.23 -11.88
CA GLY A 79 -23.96 3.87 -12.19
C GLY A 79 -23.74 4.65 -13.46
N ARG A 80 -24.35 4.18 -14.54
CA ARG A 80 -24.28 4.73 -15.89
C ARG A 80 -24.22 6.27 -15.90
N GLY A 81 -23.22 6.81 -16.58
CA GLY A 81 -23.24 8.17 -17.13
C GLY A 81 -22.58 9.23 -16.25
N GLY A 82 -21.36 9.63 -16.64
CA GLY A 82 -20.79 10.87 -16.14
C GLY A 82 -19.27 10.94 -16.26
N ARG A 83 -18.77 11.34 -17.43
CA ARG A 83 -17.41 11.85 -17.60
C ARG A 83 -17.13 12.90 -16.52
N ARG A 84 -16.15 12.68 -15.65
CA ARG A 84 -15.46 13.78 -14.97
C ARG A 84 -13.96 13.59 -15.05
N SER A 85 -13.38 14.49 -15.83
CA SER A 85 -11.97 14.76 -16.01
C SER A 85 -11.31 15.02 -14.66
N ILE A 86 -10.18 14.37 -14.40
CA ILE A 86 -9.28 14.74 -13.29
C ILE A 86 -8.18 15.58 -13.92
N ARG A 87 -8.22 16.90 -13.68
CA ARG A 87 -7.10 17.81 -13.94
C ARG A 87 -6.17 17.76 -12.73
N TYR A 88 -4.87 17.62 -12.99
CA TYR A 88 -3.81 18.09 -12.08
C TYR A 88 -3.33 19.48 -12.54
N SER A 89 -2.62 20.16 -11.63
CA SER A 89 -2.07 21.54 -11.65
C SER A 89 -2.97 22.57 -10.95
N LYS A 90 -2.49 23.28 -9.92
CA LYS A 90 -1.16 23.87 -9.72
C LYS A 90 -0.71 23.79 -8.26
#